data_AF-A0A958S1L0-F1
#
_entry.id   AF-A0A958S1L0-F1
#
_cell.length_a   1.000
_cell.length_b   1.000
_cell.length_c   1.000
_cell.angle_alpha   90.00
_cell.angle_beta   90.00
_cell.angle_gamma   90.00
#
_symmetry.space_group_name_H-M   'P 1'
#
loop_
_entity.id
_entity.type
_entity.pdbx_description
1 polymer ?
#
loop_
_entity_poly.entity_id
_entity_poly.type
_entity_poly.pdbx_seq_one_letter_code
_entity_poly.pdbx_strand_id
1 'polypeptide(L)'
;ALLVVLAGWLFRVSDTEWMILLLCIATVIAAELFNTAIENLCDMVEPNYNKKIGFIKDAAAGAVLIVTIAAVIIGLIIFIPKLICLWPC
;
A
#
# COMPACT_ATOMS: atom_id res chain seq x y z
N ALA A 1 -2.89 7.49 -1.66
CA ALA A 1 -4.30 7.43 -2.13
C ALA A 1 -4.68 8.66 -2.97
N LEU A 2 -4.67 9.89 -2.42
CA LEU A 2 -5.11 11.11 -3.14
C LEU A 2 -4.45 11.31 -4.51
N LEU A 3 -3.11 11.22 -4.59
CA LEU A 3 -2.38 11.34 -5.86
C LEU A 3 -2.79 10.29 -6.89
N VAL A 4 -3.05 9.05 -6.45
CA VAL A 4 -3.49 7.94 -7.31
C VAL A 4 -4.90 8.20 -7.84
N VAL A 5 -5.79 8.72 -7.00
CA VAL A 5 -7.15 9.07 -7.41
C VAL A 5 -7.11 10.22 -8.43
N LEU A 6 -6.37 11.29 -8.15
CA LEU A 6 -6.22 12.41 -9.09
C LEU A 6 -5.62 11.95 -10.43
N ALA A 7 -4.58 11.11 -10.39
CA ALA A 7 -4.00 10.52 -11.60
C ALA A 7 -5.02 9.64 -12.35
N GLY A 8 -5.81 8.82 -11.65
CA GLY A 8 -6.87 8.00 -12.27
C GLY A 8 -7.87 8.83 -13.06
N TRP A 9 -8.31 9.96 -12.50
CA TRP A 9 -9.19 10.91 -13.18
C TRP A 9 -8.52 11.57 -14.39
N LEU A 10 -7.29 12.06 -14.24
CA LEU A 10 -6.54 12.74 -15.31
C LEU A 10 -6.25 11.82 -16.51
N PHE A 11 -5.84 10.58 -16.24
CA PHE A 11 -5.47 9.59 -17.27
C PHE A 11 -6.65 8.75 -17.77
N ARG A 12 -7.89 9.06 -17.35
CA ARG A 12 -9.12 8.34 -17.72
C ARG A 12 -8.93 6.82 -17.60
N VAL A 13 -8.55 6.37 -16.41
CA VAL A 13 -8.45 4.93 -16.13
C VAL A 13 -9.81 4.26 -16.24
N SER A 14 -9.82 3.04 -16.80
CA SER A 14 -11.03 2.24 -17.01
C SER A 14 -11.62 1.76 -15.69
N ASP A 15 -12.89 1.34 -15.71
CA ASP A 15 -13.58 0.86 -14.52
C ASP A 15 -12.85 -0.32 -13.84
N THR A 16 -12.27 -1.22 -14.64
CA THR A 16 -11.46 -2.34 -14.13
C THR A 16 -10.17 -1.85 -13.46
N GLU A 17 -9.47 -0.89 -14.06
CA GLU A 17 -8.28 -0.29 -13.46
C GLU A 17 -8.64 0.45 -12.15
N TRP A 18 -9.79 1.12 -12.09
CA TRP A 18 -10.31 1.74 -10.87
C TRP A 18 -10.56 0.73 -9.76
N MET A 19 -11.22 -0.39 -10.06
CA MET A 19 -11.45 -1.45 -9.07
C MET A 19 -10.13 -1.97 -8.50
N ILE A 20 -9.13 -2.18 -9.36
CA ILE A 20 -7.79 -2.62 -8.93
C ILE A 20 -7.11 -1.56 -8.07
N LEU A 21 -7.13 -0.28 -8.47
CA LEU A 21 -6.53 0.81 -7.68
C LEU A 21 -7.20 0.97 -6.31
N LEU A 22 -8.53 0.83 -6.24
CA LEU A 22 -9.28 0.85 -4.99
C LEU A 22 -8.89 -0.32 -4.07
N LEU A 23 -8.76 -1.53 -4.62
CA LEU A 23 -8.29 -2.69 -3.86
C LEU A 23 -6.86 -2.49 -3.34
N CYS A 24 -5.94 -1.97 -4.16
CA CYS A 24 -4.58 -1.64 -3.72
C CYS A 24 -4.58 -0.64 -2.56
N ILE A 25 -5.34 0.46 -2.67
CA ILE A 25 -5.45 1.47 -1.62
C ILE A 25 -6.03 0.87 -0.33
N ALA A 26 -7.13 0.13 -0.44
CA ALA A 26 -7.78 -0.51 0.71
C ALA A 26 -6.84 -1.50 1.40
N THR A 27 -6.09 -2.29 0.63
CA THR A 27 -5.18 -3.32 1.18
C THR A 27 -3.98 -2.69 1.89
N VAL A 28 -3.38 -1.63 1.33
CA VAL A 28 -2.27 -0.90 2.00
C VAL A 28 -2.76 -0.29 3.32
N ILE A 29 -3.93 0.37 3.32
CA ILE A 29 -4.49 0.96 4.54
C ILE A 29 -4.83 -0.13 5.57
N ALA A 30 -5.42 -1.25 5.13
CA ALA A 30 -5.71 -2.37 6.02
C ALA A 30 -4.42 -2.96 6.62
N ALA A 31 -3.38 -3.15 5.82
CA ALA A 31 -2.09 -3.65 6.27
C ALA A 31 -1.46 -2.72 7.33
N GLU A 32 -1.50 -1.40 7.11
CA GLU A 32 -1.00 -0.42 8.08
C GLU A 32 -1.79 -0.47 9.40
N LEU A 33 -3.12 -0.53 9.33
CA LEU A 33 -3.96 -0.66 10.51
C LEU A 33 -3.68 -1.97 11.27
N PHE A 34 -3.45 -3.07 10.57
CA PHE A 34 -3.05 -4.33 11.20
C PHE A 34 -1.66 -4.22 11.83
N ASN A 35 -0.69 -3.56 11.19
CA ASN A 35 0.62 -3.31 11.78
C ASN A 35 0.50 -2.54 13.10
N THR A 36 -0.22 -1.41 13.10
CA THR A 36 -0.46 -0.63 14.33
C THR A 36 -1.20 -1.44 15.40
N ALA A 37 -2.17 -2.27 15.01
CA ALA A 37 -2.89 -3.13 15.97
C ALA A 37 -1.95 -4.18 16.61
N ILE A 38 -1.05 -4.78 15.83
CA ILE A 38 -0.04 -5.72 16.32
C ILE A 38 0.97 -5.01 17.22
N GLU A 39 1.46 -3.83 16.83
CA GLU A 39 2.36 -3.02 17.64
C GLU A 39 1.75 -2.70 19.01
N ASN A 40 0.51 -2.22 19.04
CA ASN A 40 -0.22 -1.91 20.28
C ASN A 40 -0.44 -3.16 21.14
N LEU A 41 -0.77 -4.30 20.53
CA LEU A 41 -0.93 -5.56 21.26
C LEU A 41 0.40 -6.02 21.86
N CYS A 42 1.50 -5.89 21.11
CA CYS A 42 2.84 -6.17 21.61
C CYS A 42 3.22 -5.27 22.79
N ASP A 43 2.95 -3.97 22.71
CA ASP A 43 3.22 -3.01 23.79
C ASP A 43 2.36 -3.26 25.04
N MET A 44 1.14 -3.75 24.86
CA MET A 44 0.27 -4.13 25.97
C MET A 44 0.74 -5.43 26.66
N VAL A 45 1.24 -6.40 25.89
CA VAL A 45 1.68 -7.70 26.41
C VAL A 45 3.07 -7.62 27.07
N GLU A 46 3.99 -6.84 26.51
CA GLU A 46 5.36 -6.70 26.98
C GLU A 46 5.81 -5.24 26.84
N PRO A 47 5.57 -4.42 27.89
CA PRO A 47 5.87 -2.98 27.85
C PRO A 47 7.36 -2.67 27.96
N ASN A 48 8.20 -3.65 28.34
CA ASN A 48 9.65 -3.49 28.38
C ASN A 48 10.29 -3.97 27.08
N TYR A 49 11.52 -3.53 26.80
CA TYR A 49 12.21 -3.97 25.61
C TYR A 49 12.46 -5.49 25.62
N ASN A 50 11.93 -6.19 24.61
CA ASN A 50 12.11 -7.61 24.41
C ASN A 50 12.47 -7.89 22.94
N LYS A 51 13.62 -8.56 22.72
CA LYS A 51 14.14 -8.84 21.37
C LYS A 51 13.16 -9.65 20.50
N LYS A 52 12.37 -10.54 21.10
CA LYS A 52 11.37 -11.34 20.35
C LYS A 52 10.19 -10.47 19.89
N ILE A 53 9.74 -9.54 20.73
CA ILE A 53 8.68 -8.58 20.39
C ILE A 53 9.16 -7.65 19.28
N GLY A 54 10.41 -7.18 19.34
CA GLY A 54 11.03 -6.41 18.26
C GLY A 54 10.92 -7.12 16.91
N PHE A 55 11.29 -8.40 16.86
CA PHE A 55 11.17 -9.19 15.63
C PHE A 55 9.72 -9.31 15.10
N ILE A 56 8.73 -9.42 15.99
CA ILE A 56 7.31 -9.48 15.60
C ILE A 56 6.87 -8.15 14.98
N LYS A 57 7.25 -7.01 15.58
CA LYS A 57 6.97 -5.68 15.03
C LYS A 57 7.65 -5.48 13.68
N ASP A 58 8.92 -5.88 13.56
CA ASP A 58 9.66 -5.81 12.29
C ASP A 58 9.00 -6.67 11.19
N ALA A 59 8.50 -7.86 11.54
CA ALA A 59 7.78 -8.73 10.60
C ALA A 59 6.45 -8.12 10.14
N ALA A 60 5.70 -7.47 11.05
CA ALA A 60 4.46 -6.78 10.72
C ALA A 60 4.71 -5.58 9.79
N ALA A 61 5.73 -4.76 10.08
CA ALA A 61 6.17 -3.69 9.19
C ALA A 61 6.66 -4.22 7.82
N GLY A 62 7.35 -5.36 7.82
CA GLY A 62 7.75 -6.06 6.60
C GLY A 62 6.56 -6.49 5.72
N ALA A 63 5.45 -6.91 6.33
CA ALA A 63 4.23 -7.23 5.60
C ALA A 63 3.63 -5.99 4.91
N VAL A 64 3.58 -4.85 5.60
CA VAL A 64 3.15 -3.57 5.00
C VAL A 64 4.02 -3.19 3.81
N LEU A 65 5.35 -3.36 3.94
CA LEU A 65 6.30 -3.05 2.86
C LEU A 65 6.02 -3.88 1.61
N ILE A 66 5.79 -5.19 1.76
CA ILE A 66 5.48 -6.08 0.63
C ILE A 66 4.19 -5.64 -0.08
N VAL A 67 3.13 -5.35 0.69
CA VAL A 67 1.84 -4.88 0.14
C VAL A 67 2.02 -3.55 -0.59
N THR A 68 2.83 -2.64 -0.03
CA THR A 68 3.10 -1.33 -0.62
C THR A 68 3.88 -1.45 -1.93
N ILE A 69 4.91 -2.31 -1.98
CA ILE A 69 5.67 -2.57 -3.21
C ILE A 69 4.75 -3.14 -4.30
N ALA A 70 3.89 -4.11 -3.96
CA ALA A 70 2.93 -4.67 -4.91
C ALA A 70 1.97 -3.58 -5.44
N ALA A 71 1.44 -2.73 -4.57
CA ALA A 71 0.57 -1.62 -4.96
C ALA A 71 1.27 -0.62 -5.89
N VAL A 72 2.55 -0.32 -5.64
CA VAL A 72 3.38 0.54 -6.52
C VAL A 72 3.55 -0.09 -7.89
N ILE A 73 3.91 -1.38 -7.96
CA ILE A 73 4.09 -2.09 -9.24
C ILE A 73 2.79 -2.08 -10.05
N ILE A 74 1.65 -2.36 -9.41
CA ILE A 74 0.34 -2.30 -10.06
C ILE A 74 0.03 -0.89 -10.58
N GLY A 75 0.31 0.14 -9.76
CA GLY A 75 0.17 1.53 -10.19
C GLY A 75 1.03 1.86 -11.42
N LEU A 76 2.27 1.41 -11.46
CA LEU A 76 3.16 1.59 -12.62
C LEU A 76 2.61 0.90 -13.87
N ILE A 77 2.10 -0.34 -13.74
CA ILE A 77 1.50 -1.08 -14.86
C ILE A 77 0.31 -0.31 -15.46
N ILE A 78 -0.52 0.33 -14.62
CA ILE A 78 -1.70 1.07 -15.05
C ILE A 78 -1.31 2.45 -15.64
N PHE A 79 -0.41 3.18 -14.99
CA PHE A 79 -0.15 4.58 -15.35
C PHE A 79 0.96 4.78 -16.39
N ILE A 80 1.97 3.90 -16.48
CA ILE A 80 3.07 4.06 -17.47
C ILE A 80 2.54 4.08 -18.92
N PRO A 81 1.67 3.15 -19.36
CA PRO A 81 1.16 3.17 -20.74
C PRO A 81 0.36 4.44 -21.04
N LYS A 82 -0.41 4.93 -20.06
CA LYS A 82 -1.23 6.14 -20.20
C LYS A 82 -0.37 7.41 -20.26
N LEU A 83 0.73 7.45 -19.49
CA LEU A 83 1.73 8.52 -19.55
C LEU A 83 2.42 8.59 -20.91
N ILE A 84 2.85 7.44 -21.44
CA ILE A 84 3.51 7.36 -22.76
C ILE A 84 2.54 7.78 -23.87
N CYS A 85 1.28 7.33 -23.81
CA CYS A 85 0.28 7.69 -24.81
C CYS A 85 -0.12 9.18 -24.76
N LEU A 86 0.00 9.84 -23.61
CA LEU A 86 -0.30 11.28 -23.45
C LEU A 86 0.79 12.19 -24.07
N TRP A 87 1.99 11.66 -24.34
CA TRP A 87 3.06 12.37 -25.03
C TRP A 87 3.18 11.83 -26.46
N PRO A 88 2.34 12.29 -27.41
CA PRO A 88 2.53 11.95 -28.81
C PRO A 88 3.84 12.59 -29.27
N CYS A 89 4.79 11.76 -29.71
CA CYS A 89 5.82 12.20 -30.64
C CYS A 89 5.17 12.54 -31.98
#